data_AF-A0A9Q0FQR5-F1
#
_entry.id   AF-A0A9Q0FQR5-F1
#
_cell.length_a   1.000
_cell.length_b   1.000
_cell.length_c   1.000
_cell.angle_alpha   90.00
_cell.angle_beta   90.00
_cell.angle_gamma   90.00
#
_symmetry.space_group_name_H-M   'P 1'
#
loop_
_entity.id
_entity.type
_entity.pdbx_description
1 polymer ?
#
loop_
_entity_poly.entity_id
_entity_poly.type
_entity_poly.pdbx_seq_one_letter_code
_entity_poly.pdbx_strand_id
1 'polypeptide(L)'
;MQPPRGYPPRGEIVDGYIKTLAMALGSEEEAKKAIYSVSTKYYHAFGCKVTEDLTCKIKSLPDVRWVLPDSYLCYGETNYAGEPFIDGKVVPYDDKYHKHWIQDQDNESYASISHVKKNRRRRKKSSLD
;
A
#
# COMPACT_ATOMS: atom_id res chain seq x y z
N MET A 1 -7.34 -0.32 -4.38
CA MET A 1 -7.97 0.33 -5.56
C MET A 1 -7.26 -0.11 -6.82
N GLN A 2 -7.85 0.08 -8.00
CA GLN A 2 -7.09 -0.03 -9.25
C GLN A 2 -6.00 1.07 -9.30
N PRO A 3 -4.84 0.81 -9.93
CA PRO A 3 -3.87 1.87 -10.19
C PRO A 3 -4.49 2.98 -11.03
N PRO A 4 -4.21 4.26 -10.72
CA PRO A 4 -4.76 5.37 -11.46
C PRO A 4 -4.17 5.43 -12.88
N ARG A 5 -4.99 5.81 -13.86
CA ARG A 5 -4.55 5.92 -15.26
C ARG A 5 -3.69 7.16 -15.44
N GLY A 6 -2.51 7.02 -16.05
CA GLY A 6 -1.69 8.16 -16.46
C GLY A 6 -0.92 8.86 -15.33
N TYR A 7 -0.79 8.24 -14.15
CA TYR A 7 -0.05 8.79 -12.99
C TYR A 7 -0.46 10.23 -12.63
N PRO A 8 -1.74 10.44 -12.28
CA PRO A 8 -2.23 11.76 -11.94
C PRO A 8 -1.55 12.29 -10.67
N PRO A 9 -1.63 13.61 -10.43
CA PRO A 9 -1.16 14.23 -9.20
C PRO A 9 -1.72 13.54 -7.96
N ARG A 10 -0.92 13.51 -6.90
CA ARG A 10 -1.27 12.86 -5.63
C ARG A 10 -2.64 13.29 -5.09
N GLY A 11 -2.96 14.58 -5.22
CA GLY A 11 -4.25 15.14 -4.79
C GLY A 11 -5.43 14.48 -5.51
N GLU A 12 -5.34 14.29 -6.82
CA GLU A 12 -6.42 13.68 -7.60
C GLU A 12 -6.65 12.20 -7.24
N ILE A 13 -5.57 11.48 -6.91
CA ILE A 13 -5.67 10.10 -6.41
C ILE A 13 -6.45 10.08 -5.08
N VAL A 14 -6.12 10.99 -4.17
CA VAL A 14 -6.77 11.11 -2.86
C VAL A 14 -8.23 11.54 -3.01
N ASP A 15 -8.53 12.48 -3.91
CA ASP A 15 -9.90 12.88 -4.24
C ASP A 15 -10.71 11.69 -4.76
N GLY A 16 -10.09 10.81 -5.54
CA GLY A 16 -10.69 9.55 -5.96
C GLY A 16 -11.07 8.66 -4.77
N TYR A 17 -10.20 8.52 -3.77
CA TYR A 17 -10.48 7.74 -2.56
C TYR A 17 -11.65 8.30 -1.76
N ILE A 18 -11.69 9.63 -1.59
CA ILE A 18 -12.78 10.32 -0.90
C ILE A 18 -14.10 10.07 -1.63
N LYS A 19 -14.13 10.24 -2.96
CA LYS A 19 -15.33 10.00 -3.78
C LYS A 19 -15.82 8.57 -3.71
N THR A 20 -14.91 7.58 -3.79
CA THR A 20 -15.28 6.16 -3.65
C THR A 20 -15.92 5.89 -2.29
N LEU A 21 -15.33 6.37 -1.20
CA LEU A 21 -15.91 6.16 0.13
C LEU A 21 -17.22 6.94 0.33
N ALA A 22 -17.32 8.14 -0.24
CA ALA A 22 -18.53 8.95 -0.22
C ALA A 22 -19.71 8.27 -0.94
N MET A 23 -19.47 7.43 -1.95
CA MET A 23 -20.55 6.63 -2.55
C MET A 23 -21.17 5.61 -1.57
N ALA A 24 -20.40 5.12 -0.60
CA ALA A 24 -20.88 4.17 0.40
C ALA A 24 -21.53 4.87 1.61
N LEU A 25 -20.95 6.01 2.04
CA LEU A 25 -21.42 6.79 3.19
C LEU A 25 -22.54 7.78 2.84
N GLY A 26 -22.57 8.26 1.60
CA GLY A 26 -23.47 9.31 1.13
C GLY A 26 -22.94 10.74 1.30
N SER A 27 -21.75 10.93 1.89
CA SER A 27 -21.15 12.25 2.11
C SER A 27 -19.63 12.24 1.99
N GLU A 28 -19.08 13.22 1.26
CA GLU A 28 -17.63 13.45 1.19
C GLU A 28 -17.04 13.93 2.52
N GLU A 29 -17.81 14.68 3.32
CA GLU A 29 -17.36 15.15 4.62
C GLU A 29 -17.19 14.00 5.60
N GLU A 30 -18.12 13.04 5.57
CA GLU A 30 -18.01 11.82 6.38
C GLU A 30 -16.86 10.94 5.89
N ALA A 31 -16.69 10.82 4.57
CA ALA A 31 -15.56 10.08 4.00
C ALA A 31 -14.21 10.67 4.45
N LYS A 32 -14.06 12.00 4.42
CA LYS A 32 -12.84 12.68 4.88
C LYS A 32 -12.55 12.45 6.36
N LYS A 33 -13.59 12.35 7.20
CA LYS A 33 -13.45 12.06 8.64
C LYS A 33 -13.14 10.58 8.91
N ALA A 34 -13.65 9.68 8.07
CA ALA A 34 -13.48 8.25 8.23
C ALA A 34 -12.08 7.78 7.80
N ILE A 35 -11.49 8.40 6.77
CA ILE A 35 -10.15 8.06 6.27
C ILE A 35 -9.10 8.54 7.28
N TYR A 36 -8.17 7.67 7.64
CA TYR A 36 -7.04 7.99 8.54
C TYR A 36 -5.67 7.82 7.87
N SER A 37 -5.58 7.02 6.82
CA SER A 37 -4.35 6.84 6.04
C SER A 37 -4.63 6.67 4.56
N VAL A 38 -3.68 7.10 3.73
CA VAL A 38 -3.72 6.95 2.28
C VAL A 38 -2.37 6.47 1.78
N SER A 39 -2.35 5.76 0.67
CA SER A 39 -1.11 5.43 -0.04
C SER A 39 -1.30 5.72 -1.51
N THR A 40 -0.38 6.48 -2.07
CA THR A 40 -0.47 7.00 -3.43
C THR A 40 0.71 6.62 -4.33
N LYS A 41 1.74 5.98 -3.77
CA LYS A 41 3.03 5.70 -4.44
C LYS A 41 3.26 4.21 -4.69
N TYR A 42 3.46 3.41 -3.64
CA TYR A 42 3.83 1.98 -3.77
C TYR A 42 2.64 1.05 -3.95
N TYR A 43 1.52 1.40 -3.30
CA TYR A 43 0.23 0.76 -3.49
C TYR A 43 -0.86 1.84 -3.46
N HIS A 44 -1.99 1.57 -4.11
CA HIS A 44 -3.11 2.51 -4.20
C HIS A 44 -4.26 2.06 -3.32
N ALA A 45 -4.29 2.56 -2.09
CA ALA A 45 -5.29 2.21 -1.08
C ALA A 45 -5.45 3.32 -0.04
N PHE A 46 -6.54 3.25 0.72
CA PHE A 46 -6.80 4.10 1.87
C PHE A 46 -7.32 3.25 3.03
N GLY A 47 -6.93 3.63 4.25
CA GLY A 47 -7.47 3.08 5.50
C GLY A 47 -8.60 3.96 6.00
N CYS A 48 -9.72 3.37 6.38
CA CYS A 48 -10.88 4.09 6.91
C CYS A 48 -11.57 3.34 8.05
N LYS A 49 -12.22 4.10 8.94
CA LYS A 49 -13.05 3.55 10.02
C LYS A 49 -14.50 3.56 9.58
N VAL A 50 -15.05 2.37 9.35
CA VAL A 50 -16.45 2.15 8.97
C VAL A 50 -17.02 0.94 9.72
N THR A 51 -18.34 0.84 9.78
CA THR A 51 -19.01 -0.34 10.31
C THR A 51 -18.91 -1.52 9.33
N GLU A 52 -19.04 -2.74 9.84
CA GLU A 52 -18.96 -3.95 9.03
C GLU A 52 -20.00 -3.98 7.89
N ASP A 53 -21.22 -3.48 8.15
CA ASP A 53 -22.30 -3.40 7.14
C ASP A 53 -21.91 -2.59 5.89
N LEU A 54 -21.05 -1.58 6.05
CA LEU A 54 -20.60 -0.74 4.94
C LEU A 54 -19.51 -1.42 4.10
N THR A 55 -18.80 -2.40 4.66
CA THR A 55 -17.71 -3.10 3.95
C THR A 55 -18.21 -3.81 2.70
N CYS A 56 -19.39 -4.42 2.78
CA CYS A 56 -20.05 -5.08 1.64
C CYS A 56 -20.41 -4.08 0.54
N LYS A 57 -20.92 -2.89 0.91
CA LYS A 57 -21.22 -1.82 -0.05
C LYS A 57 -19.94 -1.34 -0.74
N ILE A 58 -18.88 -1.07 0.01
CA ILE A 58 -17.58 -0.63 -0.52
C ILE A 58 -17.02 -1.68 -1.48
N LYS A 59 -17.09 -2.97 -1.12
CA LYS A 59 -16.61 -4.08 -1.97
C LYS A 59 -17.34 -4.17 -3.32
N SER A 60 -18.59 -3.71 -3.39
CA SER A 60 -19.38 -3.71 -4.63
C SER A 60 -19.08 -2.56 -5.58
N LEU A 61 -18.25 -1.58 -5.16
CA LEU A 61 -17.93 -0.41 -5.96
C LEU A 61 -16.93 -0.74 -7.09
N PRO A 62 -17.08 -0.14 -8.29
CA PRO A 62 -16.32 -0.52 -9.48
C PRO A 62 -14.80 -0.29 -9.35
N ASP A 63 -14.37 0.70 -8.58
CA ASP A 63 -12.95 1.05 -8.42
C ASP A 63 -12.27 0.31 -7.26
N VAL A 64 -13.06 -0.45 -6.49
CA VAL A 64 -12.59 -1.22 -5.33
C VAL A 64 -12.21 -2.62 -5.76
N ARG A 65 -10.93 -2.97 -5.57
CA ARG A 65 -10.40 -4.30 -5.89
C ARG A 65 -10.46 -5.26 -4.71
N TRP A 66 -10.15 -4.75 -3.51
CA TRP A 66 -10.03 -5.53 -2.28
C TRP A 66 -10.54 -4.68 -1.11
N VAL A 67 -11.19 -5.33 -0.15
CA VAL A 67 -11.52 -4.79 1.16
C VAL A 67 -10.96 -5.77 2.18
N LEU A 68 -10.05 -5.31 3.02
CA LEU A 68 -9.32 -6.12 3.99
C LEU A 68 -9.42 -5.46 5.36
N PRO A 69 -9.53 -6.23 6.46
CA PRO A 69 -9.36 -5.69 7.81
C PRO A 69 -7.96 -5.09 7.95
N ASP A 70 -7.87 -3.86 8.45
CA ASP A 70 -6.59 -3.18 8.67
C ASP A 70 -5.98 -3.60 10.02
N SER A 71 -4.65 -3.58 10.10
CA SER A 71 -3.89 -3.97 11.29
C SER A 71 -2.72 -3.03 11.52
N TYR A 72 -2.36 -2.81 12.78
CA TYR A 72 -1.16 -2.05 13.11
C TYR A 72 0.10 -2.76 12.59
N LEU A 73 1.00 -2.01 11.96
CA LEU A 73 2.24 -2.56 11.40
C LEU A 73 3.27 -2.94 12.48
N CYS A 74 3.24 -2.31 13.66
CA CYS A 74 4.26 -2.53 14.69
C CYS A 74 3.68 -2.48 16.12
N TYR A 75 4.21 -3.33 17.00
CA TYR A 75 4.01 -3.22 18.44
C TYR A 75 4.76 -1.99 18.97
N GLY A 76 4.04 -0.89 19.23
CA GLY A 76 4.56 0.29 19.93
C GLY A 76 4.29 1.64 19.25
N GLU A 77 4.16 1.65 17.92
CA GLU A 77 3.70 2.82 17.17
C GLU A 77 2.26 2.57 16.70
N THR A 78 1.31 3.40 17.12
CA THR A 78 -0.12 3.31 16.73
C THR A 78 -0.38 3.77 15.29
N ASN A 79 0.62 3.63 14.42
CA ASN A 79 0.57 4.15 13.07
C ASN A 79 0.15 3.03 12.12
N TYR A 80 -0.96 3.27 11.42
CA TYR A 80 -1.35 2.48 10.27
C TYR A 80 -0.39 2.75 9.10
N ALA A 81 -0.26 1.77 8.20
CA ALA A 81 0.55 1.89 7.00
C ALA A 81 0.13 3.08 6.13
N GLY A 82 1.10 3.69 5.46
CA GLY A 82 0.86 4.78 4.51
C GLY A 82 0.93 6.18 5.13
N GLU A 83 0.52 7.15 4.34
CA GLU A 83 0.57 8.57 4.61
C GLU A 83 -0.61 8.96 5.52
N PRO A 84 -0.39 9.62 6.67
CA PRO A 84 -1.46 10.14 7.51
C PRO A 84 -2.39 11.08 6.72
N PHE A 85 -3.68 10.89 6.92
CA PHE A 85 -4.72 11.74 6.37
C PHE A 85 -5.44 12.45 7.51
N ILE A 86 -5.23 13.76 7.62
CA ILE A 86 -5.66 14.56 8.78
C ILE A 86 -6.50 15.73 8.25
N ASP A 87 -7.71 15.88 8.80
CA ASP A 87 -8.64 16.96 8.47
C ASP A 87 -8.91 17.13 6.96
N GLY A 88 -9.04 16.01 6.24
CA GLY A 88 -9.31 16.03 4.80
C GLY A 88 -8.08 16.36 3.95
N LYS A 89 -6.88 16.39 4.53
CA LYS A 89 -5.63 16.71 3.83
C LYS A 89 -4.59 15.61 4.03
N VAL A 90 -3.90 15.29 2.93
CA VAL A 90 -2.72 14.41 2.97
C VAL A 90 -1.50 15.22 3.36
N VAL A 91 -0.70 14.69 4.27
CA VAL A 91 0.58 15.31 4.67
C VAL A 91 1.61 15.28 3.51
N PRO A 92 2.64 16.14 3.51
CA PRO A 92 3.76 16.00 2.58
C PRO A 92 4.35 14.59 2.61
N TYR A 93 4.73 14.09 1.44
CA TYR A 93 5.23 12.72 1.32
C TYR A 93 6.57 12.57 2.05
N ASP A 94 6.75 11.44 2.74
CA ASP A 94 8.00 11.04 3.41
C ASP A 94 8.12 9.52 3.29
N ASP A 95 9.31 9.03 2.91
CA ASP A 95 9.57 7.60 2.71
C ASP A 95 9.31 6.76 3.98
N LYS A 96 9.35 7.38 5.18
CA LYS A 96 9.03 6.70 6.45
C LYS A 96 7.65 6.02 6.44
N TYR A 97 6.69 6.57 5.71
CA TYR A 97 5.32 6.05 5.62
C TYR A 97 5.21 4.70 4.91
N HIS A 98 6.25 4.35 4.14
CA HIS A 98 6.34 3.10 3.38
C HIS A 98 7.64 2.35 3.68
N LYS A 99 8.27 2.61 4.84
CA LYS A 99 9.57 2.04 5.20
C LYS A 99 9.62 0.51 5.06
N HIS A 100 8.58 -0.20 5.51
CA HIS A 100 8.49 -1.66 5.39
C HIS A 100 8.46 -2.11 3.92
N TRP A 101 7.69 -1.43 3.07
CA TRP A 101 7.63 -1.70 1.64
C TRP A 101 8.98 -1.49 0.95
N ILE A 102 9.71 -0.43 1.32
CA ILE A 102 11.03 -0.14 0.77
C ILE A 102 12.05 -1.21 1.21
N GLN A 103 12.05 -1.58 2.49
CA GLN A 103 12.96 -2.59 3.05
C GLN A 103 12.74 -3.99 2.46
N ASP A 104 11.48 -4.38 2.24
CA ASP A 104 11.16 -5.67 1.63
C ASP A 104 11.67 -5.73 0.19
N GLN A 105 11.55 -4.64 -0.59
CA GLN A 105 12.12 -4.57 -1.94
C GLN A 105 13.65 -4.63 -1.93
N ASP A 106 14.30 -3.94 -0.97
CA ASP A 106 15.75 -3.99 -0.85
C ASP A 106 16.23 -5.40 -0.49
N ASN A 107 15.57 -6.08 0.46
CA ASN A 107 15.92 -7.43 0.86
C ASN A 107 15.70 -8.45 -0.27
N GLU A 108 14.63 -8.31 -1.05
CA GLU A 108 14.40 -9.11 -2.27
C GLU A 108 15.48 -8.84 -3.34
N SER A 109 15.94 -7.58 -3.45
CA SER A 109 17.06 -7.21 -4.34
C SER A 109 18.39 -7.85 -3.89
N TYR A 110 18.69 -7.91 -2.59
CA TYR A 110 19.88 -8.58 -2.07
C TYR A 110 19.78 -10.11 -2.19
N ALA A 111 18.59 -10.68 -1.95
CA ALA A 111 18.32 -12.11 -2.08
C ALA A 111 18.48 -12.59 -3.54
N SER A 112 18.03 -11.79 -4.52
CA SER A 112 18.20 -12.09 -5.95
C SER A 112 19.66 -12.01 -6.41
N ILE A 113 20.46 -11.06 -5.90
CA ILE A 113 21.91 -11.00 -6.14
C ILE A 113 22.63 -12.25 -5.59
N SER A 114 22.20 -12.76 -4.43
CA SER A 114 22.82 -13.93 -3.80
C SER A 114 22.52 -15.26 -4.52
N HIS A 115 21.35 -15.40 -5.15
CA HIS A 115 20.97 -16.61 -5.92
C HIS A 115 21.71 -16.74 -7.26
N VAL A 116 22.22 -15.64 -7.84
CA VAL A 116 22.96 -15.67 -9.12
C VAL A 116 24.42 -16.14 -8.95
N LYS A 117 24.95 -16.28 -7.72
CA LYS A 117 26.36 -16.63 -7.46
C LYS A 117 26.63 -18.08 -7.00
N LYS A 118 25.75 -19.03 -7.25
CA LYS A 118 26.03 -20.47 -7.02
C LYS A 118 25.81 -21.33 -8.26
N ASN A 119 26.49 -21.01 -9.36
CA ASN A 119 26.74 -22.00 -10.40
C ASN A 119 28.03 -21.69 -11.16
N ARG A 120 29.18 -22.11 -10.58
CA ARG A 120 30.43 -22.43 -11.31
C ARG A 120 31.56 -22.77 -10.35
N ARG A 121 31.68 -24.04 -9.96
CA ARG A 121 33.00 -24.68 -9.75
C ARG A 121 32.92 -26.16 -10.16
N ARG A 122 32.92 -26.42 -11.47
CA ARG A 122 33.38 -27.70 -12.03
C ARG A 122 34.87 -27.82 -11.65
N ARG A 123 35.22 -28.66 -10.68
CA ARG A 123 36.60 -29.15 -10.55
C ARG A 123 36.75 -30.39 -11.41
N LYS A 124 37.37 -30.23 -12.57
CA LYS A 124 38.10 -31.30 -13.26
C LYS A 124 39.32 -31.69 -12.40
N LYS A 125 39.55 -32.98 -12.21
CA LYS A 125 40.86 -33.64 -12.05
C LYS A 125 40.63 -35.12 -12.37
N SER A 126 40.76 -35.50 -13.63
CA SER A 126 41.98 -36.01 -14.29
C SER A 126 42.41 -37.37 -13.73
N SER A 127 42.09 -38.40 -14.51
CA SER A 127 42.74 -39.71 -14.55
C SER A 127 44.26 -39.60 -14.69
N LEU A 128 45.02 -40.47 -14.02
CA LEU A 128 46.16 -41.21 -14.57
C LEU A 128 46.75 -42.15 -13.49
N ASP A 129 46.94 -43.40 -13.94
CA ASP A 129 47.62 -44.59 -13.39
C ASP A 129 47.25 -45.11 -11.99
#